data_AF-A0A7S2LSG7-F1
#
_entry.id   AF-A0A7S2LSG7-F1
#
_cell.length_a   1.000
_cell.length_b   1.000
_cell.length_c   1.000
_cell.angle_alpha   90.00
_cell.angle_beta   90.00
_cell.angle_gamma   90.00
#
_symmetry.space_group_name_H-M   'P 1'
#
loop_
_entity.id
_entity.type
_entity.pdbx_description
1 polymer ?
#
loop_
_entity_poly.entity_id
_entity_poly.type
_entity_poly.pdbx_seq_one_letter_code
_entity_poly.pdbx_strand_id
1 'polypeptide(L)'
;AAAPLFASAVSLARVQDDLAELYVCGGWDDSQQALDLVERYNHSTGVWEALPPMLQARACALTVATGGHMYVCGGWTGNCALRSVERLRISDQCWQTGPPMMRSRFSAAGGAVGGQLCVCGGWDGQRTLGDAEALDPDAFDVPCVPGSPTGGAQTSAWRPFAPMIQGRAHAAASAGGGFLYVGGGWDGRSSLDTVERWSALTDVWEPLPRLSQRISRPAAAMVDGCFYVCGGWLLQQAIVSVERFDPAVGRWEVVTPMP
;
A
#
# COMPACT_ATOMS: atom_id res chain seq x y z
N ALA A 1 -0.39 2.94 -26.45
CA ALA A 1 -0.51 2.10 -25.25
C ALA A 1 0.82 2.18 -24.52
N ALA A 2 0.87 2.83 -23.36
CA ALA A 2 2.11 2.95 -22.60
C ALA A 2 2.36 1.62 -21.88
N ALA A 3 3.58 1.08 -22.00
CA ALA A 3 4.00 -0.10 -21.27
C ALA A 3 3.74 0.11 -19.76
N PRO A 4 3.24 -0.91 -19.04
CA PRO A 4 3.18 -0.83 -17.60
C PRO A 4 4.60 -0.92 -17.05
N LEU A 5 5.19 0.23 -16.72
CA LEU A 5 6.25 0.29 -15.71
C LEU A 5 5.60 -0.13 -14.38
N PHE A 6 5.66 -1.42 -14.08
CA PHE A 6 5.20 -1.97 -12.81
C PHE A 6 6.33 -1.78 -11.80
N ALA A 7 6.10 -0.96 -10.78
CA ALA A 7 7.08 -0.75 -9.73
C ALA A 7 7.03 -1.91 -8.71
N SER A 8 8.18 -2.20 -8.10
CA SER A 8 8.27 -3.02 -6.90
C SER A 8 7.52 -2.35 -5.74
N ALA A 9 6.93 -3.16 -4.86
CA ALA A 9 6.32 -2.64 -3.66
C ALA A 9 7.44 -2.36 -2.64
N VAL A 10 7.49 -1.13 -2.12
CA VAL A 10 8.45 -0.74 -1.10
C VAL A 10 7.71 -0.58 0.22
N SER A 11 8.26 -1.10 1.32
CA SER A 11 7.74 -0.91 2.67
C SER A 11 8.85 -0.60 3.64
N LEU A 12 8.50 0.19 4.65
CA LEU A 12 9.35 0.43 5.81
C LEU A 12 8.76 -0.36 6.97
N ALA A 13 9.56 -1.26 7.56
CA ALA A 13 9.17 -1.98 8.76
C ALA A 13 10.03 -1.56 9.94
N ARG A 14 9.40 -1.25 11.07
CA ARG A 14 10.11 -1.01 12.33
C ARG A 14 10.35 -2.35 13.02
N VAL A 15 11.62 -2.70 13.22
CA VAL A 15 12.00 -4.01 13.77
C VAL A 15 12.20 -3.92 15.29
N GLN A 16 12.82 -2.83 15.78
CA GLN A 16 13.04 -2.56 17.21
C GLN A 16 13.01 -1.04 17.50
N ASP A 17 13.03 -0.68 18.78
CA ASP A 17 12.69 0.65 19.29
C ASP A 17 13.47 1.84 18.70
N ASP A 18 14.59 1.65 17.97
CA ASP A 18 15.31 2.76 17.32
C ASP A 18 15.75 2.51 15.86
N LEU A 19 15.44 1.36 15.25
CA LEU A 19 15.86 1.07 13.87
C LEU A 19 14.67 0.63 13.00
N ALA A 20 14.34 1.47 12.02
CA ALA A 20 13.53 1.10 10.88
C ALA A 20 14.42 0.41 9.83
N GLU A 21 13.97 -0.73 9.32
CA GLU A 21 14.61 -1.43 8.21
C GLU A 21 13.75 -1.23 6.94
N LEU A 22 14.42 -1.07 5.80
CA LEU A 22 13.78 -0.92 4.50
C LEU A 22 13.65 -2.29 3.83
N TYR A 23 12.44 -2.62 3.39
CA TYR A 23 12.13 -3.85 2.68
C TYR A 23 11.54 -3.54 1.31
N VAL A 24 11.94 -4.33 0.31
CA VAL A 24 11.37 -4.32 -1.04
C VAL A 24 10.79 -5.69 -1.31
N CYS A 25 9.53 -5.73 -1.74
CA CYS A 25 8.76 -6.95 -1.95
C CYS A 25 8.22 -7.02 -3.37
N GLY A 26 8.58 -8.09 -4.08
CA GLY A 26 8.16 -8.37 -5.43
C GLY A 26 8.56 -7.31 -6.43
N GLY A 27 7.65 -7.02 -7.36
CA GLY A 27 7.91 -6.13 -8.48
C GLY A 27 7.84 -6.86 -9.80
N TRP A 28 8.43 -6.26 -10.82
CA TRP A 28 8.32 -6.69 -12.20
C TRP A 28 9.66 -6.55 -12.89
N ASP A 29 10.12 -7.62 -13.53
CA ASP A 29 11.43 -7.64 -14.18
C ASP A 29 11.37 -7.27 -15.67
N ASP A 30 12.57 -7.18 -16.27
CA ASP A 30 12.75 -6.93 -17.70
C ASP A 30 12.22 -8.06 -18.60
N SER A 31 12.04 -9.26 -18.02
CA SER A 31 11.44 -10.43 -18.69
C SER A 31 9.91 -10.39 -18.66
N GLN A 32 9.33 -9.31 -18.14
CA GLN A 32 7.90 -9.11 -17.98
C GLN A 32 7.24 -10.13 -17.06
N GLN A 33 7.89 -10.43 -15.94
CA GLN A 33 7.39 -11.35 -14.93
C GLN A 33 7.28 -10.66 -13.58
N ALA A 34 6.21 -11.02 -12.85
CA ALA A 34 6.10 -10.66 -11.46
C ALA A 34 7.15 -11.44 -10.64
N LEU A 35 7.72 -10.77 -9.64
CA LEU A 35 8.74 -11.34 -8.75
C LEU A 35 8.15 -11.71 -7.39
N ASP A 36 8.68 -12.75 -6.77
CA ASP A 36 8.50 -13.12 -5.35
C ASP A 36 9.69 -12.71 -4.47
N LEU A 37 10.68 -12.03 -5.06
CA LEU A 37 11.89 -11.56 -4.41
C LEU A 37 11.57 -10.62 -3.24
N VAL A 38 12.30 -10.81 -2.14
CA VAL A 38 12.24 -9.96 -0.96
C VAL A 38 13.66 -9.56 -0.61
N GLU A 39 13.91 -8.26 -0.53
CA GLU A 39 15.22 -7.71 -0.18
C GLU A 39 15.09 -6.74 0.97
N ARG A 40 16.08 -6.75 1.86
CA ARG A 40 16.20 -5.82 2.97
C ARG A 40 17.48 -5.02 2.86
N TYR A 41 17.40 -3.72 3.09
CA TYR A 41 18.58 -2.87 3.20
C TYR A 41 19.17 -2.92 4.61
N ASN A 42 20.42 -3.37 4.73
CA ASN A 42 21.15 -3.33 5.98
C ASN A 42 21.83 -1.96 6.15
N HIS A 43 21.30 -1.13 7.04
CA HIS A 43 21.82 0.22 7.30
C HIS A 43 23.25 0.24 7.87
N SER A 44 23.68 -0.83 8.54
CA SER A 44 25.02 -0.90 9.14
C SER A 44 26.11 -1.21 8.12
N THR A 45 25.79 -2.02 7.11
CA THR A 45 26.73 -2.44 6.06
C THR A 45 26.55 -1.67 4.75
N GLY A 46 25.39 -1.05 4.55
CA GLY A 46 25.02 -0.36 3.32
C GLY A 46 24.70 -1.32 2.16
N VAL A 47 24.40 -2.58 2.45
CA VAL A 47 24.21 -3.64 1.45
C VAL A 47 22.78 -4.19 1.51
N TRP A 48 22.25 -4.58 0.34
CA TRP A 48 20.99 -5.30 0.23
C TRP A 48 21.18 -6.79 0.52
N GLU A 49 20.31 -7.34 1.34
CA GLU A 49 20.28 -8.74 1.74
C GLU A 49 19.01 -9.40 1.23
N ALA A 50 19.15 -10.52 0.52
CA ALA A 50 18.02 -11.32 0.10
C ALA A 50 17.41 -12.06 1.31
N LEU A 51 16.08 -12.07 1.38
CA LEU A 51 15.29 -12.76 2.38
C LEU A 51 14.52 -13.92 1.75
N PRO A 52 13.89 -14.82 2.56
CA PRO A 52 12.99 -15.83 2.02
C PRO A 52 11.92 -15.21 1.10
N PRO A 53 11.69 -15.78 -0.10
CA PRO A 53 10.76 -15.22 -1.07
C PRO A 53 9.32 -15.32 -0.57
N MET A 54 8.45 -14.46 -1.11
CA MET A 54 7.00 -14.57 -0.91
C MET A 54 6.46 -15.91 -1.43
N LEU A 55 5.32 -16.40 -0.94
CA LEU A 55 4.74 -17.64 -1.45
C LEU A 55 4.09 -17.46 -2.83
N GLN A 56 3.80 -16.21 -3.22
CA GLN A 56 3.28 -15.87 -4.53
C GLN A 56 3.91 -14.58 -5.09
N ALA A 57 4.49 -14.70 -6.29
CA ALA A 57 5.03 -13.59 -7.05
C ALA A 57 3.97 -12.54 -7.41
N ARG A 58 4.31 -11.26 -7.24
CA ARG A 58 3.38 -10.14 -7.40
C ARG A 58 4.10 -8.81 -7.69
N ALA A 59 3.54 -8.04 -8.60
CA ALA A 59 3.92 -6.65 -8.87
C ALA A 59 2.84 -5.67 -8.38
N CYS A 60 3.22 -4.41 -8.11
CA CYS A 60 2.28 -3.37 -7.64
C CYS A 60 1.40 -3.82 -6.46
N ALA A 61 1.93 -4.67 -5.59
CA ALA A 61 1.27 -5.04 -4.34
C ALA A 61 1.36 -3.88 -3.35
N LEU A 62 0.44 -3.83 -2.40
CA LEU A 62 0.57 -2.95 -1.24
C LEU A 62 1.36 -3.71 -0.17
N THR A 63 2.38 -3.07 0.41
CA THR A 63 3.11 -3.65 1.54
C THR A 63 2.99 -2.76 2.77
N VAL A 64 2.57 -3.34 3.89
CA VAL A 64 2.33 -2.64 5.16
C VAL A 64 3.09 -3.35 6.27
N ALA A 65 3.79 -2.61 7.12
CA ALA A 65 4.43 -3.18 8.31
C ALA A 65 3.73 -2.69 9.58
N THR A 66 3.42 -3.62 10.48
CA THR A 66 2.82 -3.34 11.80
C THR A 66 3.01 -4.55 12.72
N GLY A 67 3.11 -4.30 14.02
CA GLY A 67 3.15 -5.37 15.03
C GLY A 67 4.26 -6.41 14.84
N GLY A 68 5.45 -6.02 14.36
CA GLY A 68 6.58 -6.94 14.12
C GLY A 68 6.42 -7.85 12.88
N HIS A 69 5.44 -7.55 12.03
CA HIS A 69 5.13 -8.30 10.82
C HIS A 69 5.10 -7.36 9.61
N MET A 70 5.37 -7.93 8.43
CA MET A 70 5.18 -7.28 7.15
C MET A 70 4.10 -8.02 6.37
N TYR A 71 3.17 -7.27 5.79
CA TYR A 71 2.00 -7.79 5.10
C TYR A 71 2.06 -7.35 3.65
N VAL A 72 1.88 -8.28 2.72
CA VAL A 72 1.83 -7.99 1.29
C VAL A 72 0.44 -8.33 0.76
N CYS A 73 -0.29 -7.30 0.34
CA CYS A 73 -1.70 -7.35 -0.01
C CYS A 73 -1.89 -7.16 -1.52
N GLY A 74 -2.54 -8.14 -2.15
CA GLY A 74 -2.94 -8.06 -3.56
C GLY A 74 -1.74 -7.96 -4.51
N GLY A 75 -1.87 -7.14 -5.55
CA GLY A 75 -0.86 -7.05 -6.62
C GLY A 75 -1.27 -7.80 -7.88
N TRP A 76 -0.36 -7.86 -8.84
CA TRP A 76 -0.58 -8.37 -10.19
C TRP A 76 0.41 -9.49 -10.49
N THR A 77 -0.09 -10.63 -11.00
CA THR A 77 0.74 -11.79 -11.37
C THR A 77 1.32 -11.70 -12.77
N GLY A 78 0.91 -10.72 -13.56
CA GLY A 78 1.10 -10.69 -15.01
C GLY A 78 -0.19 -11.00 -15.78
N ASN A 79 -1.07 -11.80 -15.18
CA ASN A 79 -2.32 -12.23 -15.81
C ASN A 79 -3.57 -11.79 -15.04
N CYS A 80 -3.50 -11.70 -13.71
CA CYS A 80 -4.66 -11.39 -12.88
C CYS A 80 -4.30 -10.56 -11.64
N ALA A 81 -5.28 -9.78 -11.18
CA ALA A 81 -5.21 -9.06 -9.92
C ALA A 81 -5.42 -10.05 -8.77
N LEU A 82 -4.61 -9.93 -7.74
CA LEU A 82 -4.65 -10.79 -6.56
C LEU A 82 -5.55 -10.18 -5.49
N ARG A 83 -6.23 -11.06 -4.76
CA ARG A 83 -6.81 -10.78 -3.45
C ARG A 83 -6.08 -11.50 -2.31
N SER A 84 -5.06 -12.29 -2.64
CA SER A 84 -4.25 -13.01 -1.65
C SER A 84 -3.45 -12.03 -0.83
N VAL A 85 -3.28 -12.38 0.44
CA VAL A 85 -2.50 -11.60 1.41
C VAL A 85 -1.55 -12.56 2.08
N GLU A 86 -0.32 -12.13 2.28
CA GLU A 86 0.72 -12.91 2.93
C GLU A 86 1.38 -12.08 4.00
N ARG A 87 1.82 -12.71 5.09
CA ARG A 87 2.50 -12.08 6.22
C ARG A 87 3.87 -12.71 6.41
N LEU A 88 4.92 -11.89 6.43
CA LEU A 88 6.23 -12.25 6.93
C LEU A 88 6.31 -11.91 8.41
N ARG A 89 6.62 -12.91 9.24
CA ARG A 89 7.07 -12.68 10.61
C ARG A 89 8.54 -12.30 10.59
N ILE A 90 8.86 -11.08 11.04
CA ILE A 90 10.20 -10.52 10.87
C ILE A 90 11.23 -11.26 11.75
N SER A 91 10.81 -11.71 12.94
CA SER A 91 11.70 -12.33 13.92
C SER A 91 12.32 -13.65 13.47
N ASP A 92 11.57 -14.45 12.69
CA ASP A 92 12.00 -15.77 12.21
C ASP A 92 11.97 -15.92 10.69
N GLN A 93 11.64 -14.83 9.98
CA GLN A 93 11.58 -14.74 8.52
C GLN A 93 10.64 -15.79 7.89
N CYS A 94 9.56 -16.14 8.58
CA CYS A 94 8.59 -17.12 8.10
C CYS A 94 7.39 -16.45 7.42
N TRP A 95 7.10 -16.87 6.19
CA TRP A 95 5.90 -16.46 5.46
C TRP A 95 4.68 -17.31 5.83
N GLN A 96 3.53 -16.64 5.93
CA GLN A 96 2.24 -17.27 6.18
C GLN A 96 1.17 -16.67 5.28
N THR A 97 0.36 -17.51 4.66
CA THR A 97 -0.84 -17.09 3.94
C THR A 97 -1.89 -16.56 4.91
N GLY A 98 -2.46 -15.40 4.59
CA GLY A 98 -3.54 -14.77 5.34
C GLY A 98 -4.92 -14.96 4.75
N PRO A 99 -5.96 -14.48 5.44
CA PRO A 99 -7.30 -14.40 4.88
C PRO A 99 -7.29 -13.49 3.63
N PRO A 100 -7.91 -13.90 2.51
CA PRO A 100 -7.94 -13.10 1.29
C PRO A 100 -8.83 -11.87 1.46
N MET A 101 -8.42 -10.77 0.83
CA MET A 101 -9.24 -9.56 0.68
C MET A 101 -10.58 -9.87 0.00
N MET A 102 -11.58 -9.01 0.22
CA MET A 102 -12.90 -9.12 -0.41
C MET A 102 -12.83 -8.92 -1.92
N ARG A 103 -11.95 -8.02 -2.38
CA ARG A 103 -11.74 -7.72 -3.79
C ARG A 103 -10.28 -7.94 -4.20
N SER A 104 -10.10 -8.44 -5.41
CA SER A 104 -8.79 -8.42 -6.07
C SER A 104 -8.42 -6.99 -6.41
N ARG A 105 -7.17 -6.62 -6.16
CA ARG A 105 -6.68 -5.27 -6.42
C ARG A 105 -5.17 -5.26 -6.58
N PHE A 106 -4.68 -4.45 -7.52
CA PHE A 106 -3.27 -4.02 -7.55
C PHE A 106 -3.19 -2.50 -7.65
N SER A 107 -2.01 -1.94 -7.36
CA SER A 107 -1.79 -0.49 -7.20
C SER A 107 -2.78 0.15 -6.23
N ALA A 108 -3.10 -0.60 -5.16
CA ALA A 108 -3.94 -0.12 -4.07
C ALA A 108 -3.16 0.83 -3.16
N ALA A 109 -3.88 1.73 -2.52
CA ALA A 109 -3.38 2.58 -1.45
C ALA A 109 -3.63 1.90 -0.10
N GLY A 110 -2.85 2.22 0.93
CA GLY A 110 -3.09 1.69 2.26
C GLY A 110 -1.99 1.99 3.25
N GLY A 111 -2.14 1.44 4.45
CA GLY A 111 -1.23 1.64 5.57
C GLY A 111 -1.79 1.03 6.85
N ALA A 112 -1.02 1.13 7.94
CA ALA A 112 -1.45 0.69 9.26
C ALA A 112 -2.09 1.84 10.03
N VAL A 113 -3.39 1.75 10.35
CA VAL A 113 -4.10 2.75 11.15
C VAL A 113 -4.72 2.08 12.36
N GLY A 114 -4.40 2.57 13.57
CA GLY A 114 -4.90 1.97 14.81
C GLY A 114 -4.52 0.49 14.98
N GLY A 115 -3.37 0.08 14.42
CA GLY A 115 -2.92 -1.31 14.41
C GLY A 115 -3.55 -2.18 13.31
N GLN A 116 -4.58 -1.71 12.61
CA GLN A 116 -5.26 -2.45 11.55
C GLN A 116 -4.61 -2.21 10.18
N LEU A 117 -4.66 -3.22 9.31
CA LEU A 117 -4.22 -3.11 7.92
C LEU A 117 -5.34 -2.52 7.09
N CYS A 118 -5.19 -1.29 6.60
CA CYS A 118 -6.18 -0.64 5.75
C CYS A 118 -5.74 -0.71 4.29
N VAL A 119 -6.63 -1.16 3.41
CA VAL A 119 -6.41 -1.22 1.96
C VAL A 119 -7.56 -0.53 1.25
N CYS A 120 -7.25 0.40 0.35
CA CYS A 120 -8.22 1.23 -0.33
C CYS A 120 -7.89 1.37 -1.82
N GLY A 121 -8.93 1.41 -2.64
CA GLY A 121 -8.80 1.59 -4.08
C GLY A 121 -7.99 0.50 -4.78
N GLY A 122 -7.22 0.92 -5.79
CA GLY A 122 -6.53 0.03 -6.72
C GLY A 122 -7.39 -0.30 -7.94
N TRP A 123 -6.94 -1.27 -8.73
CA TRP A 123 -7.61 -1.73 -9.94
C TRP A 123 -7.82 -3.24 -9.89
N ASP A 124 -9.03 -3.72 -10.23
CA ASP A 124 -9.45 -5.11 -10.00
C ASP A 124 -9.23 -6.07 -11.16
N GLY A 125 -8.73 -5.59 -12.30
CA GLY A 125 -8.73 -6.32 -13.57
C GLY A 125 -9.62 -5.66 -14.63
N GLN A 126 -10.55 -4.80 -14.21
CA GLN A 126 -11.55 -4.20 -15.09
C GLN A 126 -11.73 -2.72 -14.83
N ARG A 127 -11.75 -2.30 -13.57
CA ARG A 127 -12.04 -0.92 -13.18
C ARG A 127 -11.23 -0.47 -11.97
N THR A 128 -11.11 0.84 -11.86
CA THR A 128 -10.61 1.50 -10.66
C THR A 128 -11.62 1.36 -9.51
N LEU A 129 -11.13 1.13 -8.31
CA LEU A 129 -11.93 0.94 -7.10
C LEU A 129 -11.95 2.20 -6.22
N GLY A 130 -13.09 2.44 -5.56
CA GLY A 130 -13.20 3.35 -4.41
C GLY A 130 -13.36 2.61 -3.07
N ASP A 131 -13.70 1.31 -3.13
CA ASP A 131 -13.97 0.49 -1.95
C ASP A 131 -12.70 0.31 -1.11
N ALA A 132 -12.92 0.28 0.21
CA ALA A 132 -11.88 0.13 1.20
C ALA A 132 -12.24 -0.96 2.21
N GLU A 133 -11.22 -1.67 2.67
CA GLU A 133 -11.34 -2.78 3.60
C GLU A 133 -10.18 -2.80 4.59
N ALA A 134 -10.46 -3.23 5.81
CA ALA A 134 -9.48 -3.35 6.88
C ALA A 134 -9.40 -4.78 7.42
N LEU A 135 -8.22 -5.20 7.82
CA LEU A 135 -7.97 -6.47 8.50
C LEU A 135 -7.35 -6.20 9.86
N ASP A 136 -7.89 -6.89 10.87
CA ASP A 136 -7.21 -7.02 12.16
C ASP A 136 -6.07 -8.04 12.01
N PRO A 137 -4.80 -7.67 12.24
CA PRO A 137 -3.66 -8.56 12.22
C PRO A 137 -3.84 -9.89 12.96
N ASP A 138 -4.60 -9.90 14.06
CA ASP A 138 -4.83 -11.09 14.89
C ASP A 138 -5.58 -12.19 14.12
N ALA A 139 -6.26 -11.86 13.02
CA ALA A 139 -6.94 -12.82 12.15
C ALA A 139 -5.99 -13.84 11.50
N PHE A 140 -4.68 -13.58 11.44
CA PHE A 140 -3.69 -14.53 10.95
C PHE A 140 -3.39 -15.67 11.94
N ASP A 141 -3.65 -15.45 13.23
CA ASP A 141 -3.27 -16.38 14.30
C ASP A 141 -4.46 -17.22 14.81
N VAL A 142 -5.66 -16.99 14.26
CA VAL A 142 -6.86 -17.79 14.56
C VAL A 142 -6.72 -19.17 13.90
N PRO A 143 -6.68 -20.28 14.66
CA PRO A 143 -6.63 -21.61 14.08
C PRO A 143 -7.89 -21.88 13.27
N CYS A 144 -7.74 -22.42 12.05
CA CYS A 144 -8.88 -22.99 11.32
C CYS A 144 -9.46 -24.14 12.16
N VAL A 145 -10.54 -23.91 12.91
CA VAL A 145 -11.19 -24.96 13.71
C VAL A 145 -11.87 -25.94 12.75
N PRO A 146 -11.36 -27.18 12.57
CA PRO A 146 -11.99 -28.15 11.70
C PRO A 146 -13.26 -28.66 12.38
N GLY A 147 -14.41 -28.54 11.72
CA GLY A 147 -15.69 -29.09 12.21
C GLY A 147 -16.60 -28.12 12.96
N SER A 148 -16.34 -26.81 12.94
CA SER A 148 -17.36 -25.83 13.32
C SER A 148 -18.56 -25.96 12.36
N PRO A 149 -19.82 -26.08 12.85
CA PRO A 149 -21.00 -26.23 12.03
C PRO A 149 -21.40 -24.89 11.42
N THR A 150 -20.57 -24.34 10.54
CA THR A 150 -20.95 -23.25 9.64
C THR A 150 -20.99 -23.79 8.22
N GLY A 151 -21.98 -24.64 7.95
CA GLY A 151 -22.47 -24.93 6.60
C GLY A 151 -23.20 -23.72 5.97
N GLY A 152 -22.65 -22.52 6.14
CA GLY A 152 -23.21 -21.25 5.67
C GLY A 152 -22.10 -20.20 5.63
N ALA A 153 -21.91 -19.60 4.46
CA ALA A 153 -21.04 -18.46 4.13
C ALA A 153 -19.82 -18.23 5.05
N GLN A 154 -18.63 -18.61 4.59
CA GLN A 154 -17.35 -18.12 5.12
C GLN A 154 -17.40 -16.58 5.15
N THR A 155 -17.59 -16.00 6.32
CA THR A 155 -17.54 -14.55 6.51
C THR A 155 -16.09 -14.11 6.33
N SER A 156 -15.86 -13.10 5.49
CA SER A 156 -14.50 -12.57 5.30
C SER A 156 -13.97 -12.02 6.64
N ALA A 157 -12.71 -12.31 6.94
CA ALA A 157 -12.01 -11.70 8.09
C ALA A 157 -11.74 -10.20 7.86
N TRP A 158 -11.71 -9.78 6.60
CA TRP A 158 -11.67 -8.37 6.22
C TRP A 158 -13.02 -7.73 6.55
N ARG A 159 -13.02 -6.43 6.85
CA ARG A 159 -14.23 -5.65 7.11
C ARG A 159 -14.25 -4.43 6.21
N PRO A 160 -15.36 -4.12 5.51
CA PRO A 160 -15.43 -2.90 4.73
C PRO A 160 -15.49 -1.70 5.67
N PHE A 161 -14.95 -0.58 5.23
CA PHE A 161 -15.15 0.73 5.85
C PHE A 161 -15.54 1.74 4.76
N ALA A 162 -15.80 2.99 5.12
CA ALA A 162 -16.26 4.01 4.17
C ALA A 162 -15.41 4.04 2.89
N PRO A 163 -16.02 4.04 1.69
CA PRO A 163 -15.27 4.13 0.45
C PRO A 163 -14.68 5.54 0.30
N MET A 164 -13.56 5.63 -0.44
CA MET A 164 -12.96 6.92 -0.80
C MET A 164 -13.97 7.81 -1.53
N ILE A 165 -13.83 9.12 -1.35
CA ILE A 165 -14.61 10.16 -2.08
C ILE A 165 -14.41 9.98 -3.57
N GLN A 166 -13.17 9.70 -3.99
CA GLN A 166 -12.84 9.43 -5.38
C GLN A 166 -12.03 8.13 -5.49
N GLY A 167 -12.60 7.16 -6.21
CA GLY A 167 -11.92 5.91 -6.54
C GLY A 167 -10.65 6.15 -7.35
N ARG A 168 -9.56 5.50 -6.94
CA ARG A 168 -8.22 5.72 -7.50
C ARG A 168 -7.36 4.47 -7.43
N ALA A 169 -6.57 4.26 -8.47
CA ALA A 169 -5.44 3.34 -8.52
C ALA A 169 -4.15 4.15 -8.65
N HIS A 170 -3.00 3.52 -8.38
CA HIS A 170 -1.69 4.19 -8.50
C HIS A 170 -1.58 5.47 -7.65
N ALA A 171 -2.32 5.55 -6.56
CA ALA A 171 -2.26 6.68 -5.64
C ALA A 171 -1.13 6.48 -4.64
N ALA A 172 -0.58 7.59 -4.15
CA ALA A 172 0.33 7.54 -3.02
C ALA A 172 -0.47 7.55 -1.72
N ALA A 173 -0.03 6.77 -0.73
CA ALA A 173 -0.70 6.72 0.56
C ALA A 173 0.30 6.58 1.71
N SER A 174 -0.07 7.13 2.86
CA SER A 174 0.66 6.92 4.10
C SER A 174 -0.25 7.11 5.31
N ALA A 175 -0.01 6.32 6.35
CA ALA A 175 -0.73 6.44 7.62
C ALA A 175 0.04 7.36 8.58
N GLY A 176 -0.68 8.15 9.37
CA GLY A 176 -0.09 9.02 10.38
C GLY A 176 -1.12 9.77 11.20
N GLY A 177 -0.85 9.98 12.49
CA GLY A 177 -1.74 10.75 13.37
C GLY A 177 -3.16 10.17 13.52
N GLY A 178 -3.34 8.86 13.32
CA GLY A 178 -4.66 8.21 13.33
C GLY A 178 -5.46 8.30 12.03
N PHE A 179 -4.84 8.81 10.96
CA PHE A 179 -5.47 8.93 9.64
C PHE A 179 -4.72 8.12 8.58
N LEU A 180 -5.44 7.78 7.51
CA LEU A 180 -4.85 7.34 6.24
C LEU A 180 -4.95 8.47 5.22
N TYR A 181 -3.82 8.96 4.74
CA TYR A 181 -3.77 9.98 3.69
C TYR A 181 -3.59 9.32 2.33
N VAL A 182 -4.36 9.75 1.33
CA VAL A 182 -4.27 9.24 -0.04
C VAL A 182 -4.29 10.41 -1.04
N GLY A 183 -3.28 10.49 -1.90
CA GLY A 183 -3.09 11.59 -2.83
C GLY A 183 -2.73 11.15 -4.24
N GLY A 184 -3.24 11.90 -5.23
CA GLY A 184 -2.98 11.64 -6.65
C GLY A 184 -3.53 10.29 -7.12
N GLY A 185 -2.90 9.71 -8.14
CA GLY A 185 -3.34 8.46 -8.74
C GLY A 185 -4.18 8.66 -10.00
N TRP A 186 -4.97 7.65 -10.35
CA TRP A 186 -5.70 7.58 -11.61
C TRP A 186 -7.11 7.00 -11.39
N ASP A 187 -8.13 7.68 -11.90
CA ASP A 187 -9.55 7.36 -11.68
C ASP A 187 -10.16 6.43 -12.74
N GLY A 188 -9.37 5.92 -13.68
CA GLY A 188 -9.88 5.22 -14.86
C GLY A 188 -9.88 6.07 -16.14
N ARG A 189 -9.70 7.38 -16.01
CA ARG A 189 -9.76 8.34 -17.14
C ARG A 189 -8.57 9.30 -17.14
N SER A 190 -8.21 9.84 -15.98
CA SER A 190 -7.20 10.90 -15.86
C SER A 190 -6.40 10.79 -14.56
N SER A 191 -5.18 11.36 -14.57
CA SER A 191 -4.41 11.54 -13.35
C SER A 191 -5.12 12.53 -12.41
N LEU A 192 -4.92 12.33 -11.11
CA LEU A 192 -5.58 13.09 -10.05
C LEU A 192 -4.60 14.04 -9.35
N ASP A 193 -5.13 15.18 -8.93
CA ASP A 193 -4.51 16.16 -8.03
C ASP A 193 -5.25 16.18 -6.67
N THR A 194 -6.35 15.44 -6.55
CA THR A 194 -7.14 15.35 -5.33
C THR A 194 -6.43 14.55 -4.27
N VAL A 195 -6.56 15.03 -3.03
CA VAL A 195 -6.06 14.39 -1.82
C VAL A 195 -7.21 14.29 -0.84
N GLU A 196 -7.27 13.16 -0.15
CA GLU A 196 -8.27 12.88 0.87
C GLU A 196 -7.62 12.12 2.02
N ARG A 197 -8.18 12.27 3.22
CA ARG A 197 -7.76 11.48 4.38
C ARG A 197 -8.94 10.78 5.01
N TRP A 198 -8.72 9.59 5.54
CA TRP A 198 -9.71 8.83 6.29
C TRP A 198 -9.40 8.82 7.78
N SER A 199 -10.42 8.99 8.60
CA SER A 199 -10.37 8.89 10.06
C SER A 199 -10.92 7.55 10.52
N ALA A 200 -10.08 6.74 11.18
CA ALA A 200 -10.51 5.47 11.76
C ALA A 200 -11.51 5.64 12.92
N LEU A 201 -11.52 6.81 13.56
CA LEU A 201 -12.42 7.10 14.67
C LEU A 201 -13.85 7.39 14.22
N THR A 202 -14.00 8.06 13.08
CA THR A 202 -15.30 8.51 12.57
C THR A 202 -15.80 7.72 11.37
N ASP A 203 -14.93 6.93 10.74
CA ASP A 203 -15.16 6.24 9.47
C ASP A 203 -15.63 7.20 8.36
N VAL A 204 -14.90 8.31 8.21
CA VAL A 204 -15.23 9.35 7.21
C VAL A 204 -13.97 9.75 6.46
N TRP A 205 -14.13 9.92 5.15
CA TRP A 205 -13.14 10.55 4.28
C TRP A 205 -13.38 12.06 4.22
N GLU A 206 -12.32 12.83 4.40
CA GLU A 206 -12.31 14.29 4.31
C GLU A 206 -11.44 14.73 3.12
N PRO A 207 -11.92 15.64 2.26
CA PRO A 207 -11.09 16.21 1.23
C PRO A 207 -10.02 17.13 1.85
N LEU A 208 -8.80 17.06 1.32
CA LEU A 208 -7.69 17.94 1.68
C LEU A 208 -7.38 18.90 0.52
N PRO A 209 -6.58 19.95 0.76
CA PRO A 209 -6.01 20.77 -0.31
C PRO A 209 -5.36 19.90 -1.39
N ARG A 210 -5.48 20.33 -2.64
CA ARG A 210 -4.99 19.58 -3.81
C ARG A 210 -3.49 19.72 -3.99
N LEU A 211 -2.90 18.73 -4.64
CA LEU A 211 -1.54 18.82 -5.19
C LEU A 211 -1.47 19.89 -6.28
N SER A 212 -0.28 20.40 -6.54
CA SER A 212 -0.05 21.41 -7.58
C SER A 212 -0.29 20.89 -9.00
N GLN A 213 -0.16 19.58 -9.21
CA GLN A 213 -0.28 18.92 -10.51
C GLN A 213 -1.08 17.61 -10.43
N ARG A 214 -1.66 17.20 -11.56
CA ARG A 214 -2.36 15.91 -11.71
C ARG A 214 -1.37 14.80 -11.99
N ILE A 215 -1.09 13.97 -10.99
CA ILE A 215 -0.02 12.97 -11.05
C ILE A 215 -0.56 11.58 -10.73
N SER A 216 0.02 10.55 -11.36
CA SER A 216 -0.24 9.15 -11.01
C SER A 216 1.06 8.43 -10.70
N ARG A 217 1.00 7.32 -9.96
CA ARG A 217 2.18 6.59 -9.48
C ARG A 217 3.14 7.43 -8.62
N PRO A 218 2.70 8.39 -7.80
CA PRO A 218 3.63 8.98 -6.83
C PRO A 218 3.93 7.98 -5.71
N ALA A 219 5.01 8.25 -4.97
CA ALA A 219 5.26 7.64 -3.66
C ALA A 219 4.83 8.61 -2.55
N ALA A 220 4.54 8.11 -1.35
CA ALA A 220 4.30 8.96 -0.19
C ALA A 220 4.91 8.39 1.09
N ALA A 221 5.18 9.28 2.03
CA ALA A 221 5.59 8.94 3.38
C ALA A 221 5.06 9.98 4.38
N MET A 222 4.78 9.55 5.60
CA MET A 222 4.55 10.41 6.74
C MET A 222 5.88 10.62 7.46
N VAL A 223 6.38 11.86 7.50
CA VAL A 223 7.66 12.22 8.12
C VAL A 223 7.42 13.42 9.02
N ASP A 224 7.78 13.31 10.30
CA ASP A 224 7.61 14.36 11.31
C ASP A 224 6.19 14.97 11.33
N GLY A 225 5.17 14.11 11.16
CA GLY A 225 3.76 14.51 11.12
C GLY A 225 3.30 15.19 9.82
N CYS A 226 4.18 15.34 8.83
CA CYS A 226 3.87 15.87 7.51
C CYS A 226 3.71 14.76 6.47
N PHE A 227 2.74 14.91 5.58
CA PHE A 227 2.49 13.98 4.48
C PHE A 227 3.25 14.43 3.23
N TYR A 228 4.22 13.64 2.79
CA TYR A 228 5.02 13.91 1.60
C TYR A 228 4.49 13.11 0.41
N VAL A 229 4.44 13.75 -0.75
CA VAL A 229 4.16 13.13 -2.04
C VAL A 229 5.34 13.37 -2.96
N CYS A 230 5.98 12.29 -3.40
CA CYS A 230 7.26 12.32 -4.11
C CYS A 230 7.08 11.78 -5.54
N GLY A 231 7.50 12.59 -6.51
CA GLY A 231 7.57 12.23 -7.92
C GLY A 231 6.23 11.88 -8.54
N GLY A 232 6.22 10.82 -9.34
CA GLY A 232 5.05 10.36 -10.08
C GLY A 232 5.14 10.62 -11.57
N TRP A 233 4.02 10.43 -12.25
CA TRP A 233 3.89 10.44 -13.70
C TRP A 233 2.93 11.55 -14.13
N LEU A 234 3.46 12.51 -14.87
CA LEU A 234 2.78 13.69 -15.37
C LEU A 234 3.06 13.81 -16.87
N LEU A 235 2.01 13.97 -17.68
CA LEU A 235 2.15 14.23 -19.12
C LEU A 235 3.15 13.30 -19.86
N GLN A 236 3.08 12.00 -19.57
CA GLN A 236 3.96 10.96 -20.14
C GLN A 236 5.44 11.03 -19.70
N GLN A 237 5.73 11.71 -18.59
CA GLN A 237 7.07 11.81 -18.04
C GLN A 237 7.06 11.57 -16.53
N ALA A 238 8.15 10.97 -16.04
CA ALA A 238 8.42 10.92 -14.62
C ALA A 238 8.83 12.32 -14.15
N ILE A 239 8.32 12.74 -12.99
CA ILE A 239 8.69 14.01 -12.37
C ILE A 239 9.49 13.76 -11.10
N VAL A 240 10.31 14.75 -10.74
CA VAL A 240 11.18 14.71 -9.55
C VAL A 240 10.70 15.64 -8.44
N SER A 241 9.59 16.35 -8.64
CA SER A 241 9.03 17.26 -7.64
C SER A 241 8.58 16.52 -6.38
N VAL A 242 8.74 17.17 -5.24
CA VAL A 242 8.27 16.68 -3.94
C VAL A 242 7.38 17.76 -3.33
N GLU A 243 6.18 17.38 -2.92
CA GLU A 243 5.24 18.26 -2.22
C GLU A 243 5.03 17.75 -0.78
N ARG A 244 5.13 18.65 0.20
CA ARG A 244 4.89 18.38 1.63
C ARG A 244 3.59 19.03 2.07
N PHE A 245 2.69 18.26 2.65
CA PHE A 245 1.51 18.75 3.35
C PHE A 245 1.75 18.75 4.85
N ASP A 246 1.55 19.90 5.49
CA ASP A 246 1.54 20.04 6.94
C ASP A 246 0.07 20.05 7.43
N PRO A 247 -0.40 19.00 8.12
CA PRO A 247 -1.77 18.94 8.63
C PRO A 247 -2.09 19.99 9.70
N ALA A 248 -1.10 20.50 10.43
CA ALA A 248 -1.31 21.54 11.45
C ALA A 248 -1.58 22.90 10.81
N VAL A 249 -0.96 23.17 9.66
CA VAL A 249 -1.15 24.42 8.90
C VAL A 249 -2.23 24.29 7.81
N GLY A 250 -2.47 23.08 7.33
CA GLY A 250 -3.46 22.79 6.28
C GLY A 250 -3.03 23.29 4.90
N ARG A 251 -1.73 23.26 4.57
CA ARG A 251 -1.20 23.71 3.27
C ARG A 251 -0.08 22.82 2.73
N TRP A 252 0.05 22.86 1.40
CA TRP A 252 1.15 22.26 0.68
C TRP A 252 2.32 23.23 0.52
N GLU A 253 3.53 22.68 0.48
CA GLU A 253 4.77 23.35 0.13
C GLU A 253 5.57 22.47 -0.84
N VAL A 254 6.04 23.04 -1.95
CA VAL A 254 7.00 22.36 -2.81
C VAL A 254 8.36 22.42 -2.14
N VAL A 255 8.97 21.26 -1.89
CA VAL A 255 10.27 21.14 -1.24
C VAL A 255 11.34 20.69 -2.25
N THR A 256 12.55 20.45 -1.76
CA THR A 256 13.69 20.02 -2.58
C THR A 256 13.32 18.82 -3.47
N PRO A 257 13.56 18.91 -4.80
CA PRO A 257 13.26 17.81 -5.71
C PRO A 257 14.21 16.63 -5.50
N MET A 258 13.80 15.46 -6.00
CA MET A 258 14.66 14.29 -6.10
C MET A 258 15.81 14.53 -7.08
N PRO A 259 16.98 13.90 -6.88
CA PRO A 259 18.15 14.04 -7.75
C PRO A 259 17.93 13.50 -9.17
#